data_AF-A0A2M9T4P5-F1
#
_entry.id   AF-A0A2M9T4P5-F1
#
_cell.length_a   1.000
_cell.length_b   1.000
_cell.length_c   1.000
_cell.angle_alpha   90.00
_cell.angle_beta   90.00
_cell.angle_gamma   90.00
#
_symmetry.space_group_name_H-M   'P 1'
#
loop_
_entity.id
_entity.type
_entity.pdbx_description
1 polymer ?
#
loop_
_entity_poly.entity_id
_entity_poly.type
_entity_poly.pdbx_seq_one_letter_code
_entity_poly.pdbx_strand_id
1 'polypeptide(L)'
;MTKCLMLLLLSFLVLSSCAPQEISPPPPDYDETKKMVVDILKTDEGKKAIQDIMAEDQMKQQLVMDQAAVKDTLEKVLTSEQGKKFWETALKDPKFAESFAKGLQKEHEKMIKALMKDPDYQQMMMDILKDPEMEKAMIEVVKSKEFRQHLQKVVTETLNSPLYQAKIQDMLTKAAESLQQGAEKQGEGEGEGEGGEGEESDGGNQQGGGG
;
A
#
# COMPACT_ATOMS: atom_id res chain seq x y z
N MET A 1 116.44 23.15 -42.12
CA MET A 1 115.67 21.90 -41.91
C MET A 1 114.43 22.14 -41.02
N THR A 2 113.73 23.25 -41.23
CA THR A 2 112.57 23.68 -40.40
C THR A 2 111.25 23.69 -41.17
N LYS A 3 111.27 23.39 -42.48
CA LYS A 3 110.07 23.30 -43.35
C LYS A 3 109.53 21.89 -43.52
N CYS A 4 110.32 20.83 -43.27
CA CYS A 4 109.79 19.45 -43.23
C CYS A 4 109.08 19.12 -41.90
N LEU A 5 109.46 19.76 -40.80
CA LEU A 5 108.86 19.50 -39.49
C LEU A 5 107.42 20.04 -39.40
N MET A 6 107.11 21.12 -40.13
CA MET A 6 105.77 21.71 -40.15
C MET A 6 104.76 20.94 -41.02
N LEU A 7 105.25 20.17 -42.01
CA LEU A 7 104.42 19.32 -42.87
C LEU A 7 104.08 17.97 -42.20
N LEU A 8 104.97 17.46 -41.34
CA LEU A 8 104.76 16.21 -40.58
C LEU A 8 103.78 16.40 -39.40
N LEU A 9 103.70 17.62 -38.85
CA LEU A 9 102.77 17.95 -37.75
C LEU A 9 101.31 18.11 -38.22
N LEU A 10 101.08 18.39 -39.52
CA LEU A 10 99.74 18.56 -40.09
C LEU A 10 99.09 17.22 -40.48
N SER A 11 99.87 16.16 -40.71
CA SER A 11 99.36 14.80 -40.96
C SER A 11 98.86 14.08 -39.70
N PHE A 12 99.20 14.53 -38.49
CA PHE A 12 98.73 13.91 -37.25
C PHE A 12 97.35 14.38 -36.80
N LEU A 13 96.83 15.49 -37.35
CA LEU A 13 95.50 16.03 -36.96
C LEU A 13 94.31 15.34 -37.63
N VAL A 14 94.54 14.49 -38.63
CA VAL A 14 93.46 13.88 -39.45
C VAL A 14 93.05 12.47 -38.98
N LEU A 15 93.69 11.94 -37.93
CA LEU A 15 93.45 10.58 -37.42
C LEU A 15 92.51 10.51 -36.19
N SER A 16 91.93 11.64 -35.78
CA SER A 16 90.97 11.72 -34.66
C SER A 16 89.54 11.96 -35.12
N SER A 17 89.08 11.20 -36.12
CA SER A 17 87.66 11.15 -36.49
C SER A 17 87.19 9.71 -36.61
N CYS A 18 86.92 9.09 -35.46
CA CYS A 18 86.07 7.92 -35.35
C CYS A 18 85.45 7.89 -33.95
N ALA A 19 84.36 8.65 -33.77
CA ALA A 19 83.40 8.41 -32.70
C ALA A 19 82.23 7.63 -33.33
N PRO A 20 81.71 6.56 -32.70
CA PRO A 20 80.50 5.93 -33.18
C PRO A 20 79.35 6.95 -33.12
N GLN A 21 78.83 7.34 -34.30
CA GLN A 21 77.51 7.95 -34.39
C GLN A 21 76.50 6.84 -34.09
N GLU A 22 75.88 6.91 -32.91
CA GLU A 22 74.58 6.32 -32.66
C GLU A 22 73.61 6.85 -33.73
N ILE A 23 73.32 6.02 -34.73
CA ILE A 23 72.22 6.26 -35.67
C ILE A 23 70.95 6.09 -34.84
N SER A 24 70.45 7.19 -34.26
CA SER A 24 69.08 7.23 -33.79
C SER A 24 68.17 6.99 -35.01
N PRO A 25 67.30 5.96 -35.00
CA PRO A 25 66.30 5.81 -36.05
C PRO A 25 65.47 7.09 -36.13
N PRO A 26 65.01 7.51 -37.33
CA PRO A 26 64.07 8.63 -37.45
C PRO A 26 62.88 8.36 -36.51
N PRO A 27 62.35 9.39 -35.82
CA PRO A 27 61.18 9.20 -34.99
C PRO A 27 60.07 8.55 -35.83
N PRO A 28 59.40 7.52 -35.29
CA PRO A 28 58.42 6.75 -36.06
C PRO A 28 57.40 7.69 -36.69
N ASP A 29 56.97 7.37 -37.92
CA ASP A 29 55.92 8.11 -38.61
C ASP A 29 54.69 8.17 -37.69
N TYR A 30 54.01 9.31 -37.67
CA TYR A 30 52.87 9.55 -36.79
C TYR A 30 51.78 8.50 -37.00
N ASP A 31 51.58 8.07 -38.26
CA ASP A 31 50.62 7.04 -38.62
C ASP A 31 51.04 5.64 -38.13
N GLU A 32 52.34 5.34 -38.13
CA GLU A 32 52.87 4.08 -37.61
C GLU A 32 52.79 4.04 -36.08
N THR A 33 53.10 5.15 -35.41
CA THR A 33 52.95 5.31 -33.96
C THR A 33 51.49 5.20 -33.54
N LYS A 34 50.56 5.84 -34.27
CA LYS A 34 49.12 5.73 -34.03
C LYS A 34 48.63 4.29 -34.17
N LYS A 35 49.06 3.59 -35.22
CA LYS A 35 48.70 2.19 -35.43
C LYS A 35 49.23 1.30 -34.31
N MET A 36 50.49 1.50 -33.91
CA MET A 36 51.10 0.82 -32.77
C MET A 36 50.32 1.05 -31.47
N VAL A 37 49.95 2.29 -31.15
CA VAL A 37 49.17 2.60 -29.94
C VAL A 37 47.78 1.97 -29.99
N VAL A 38 47.09 2.02 -31.13
CA VAL A 38 45.77 1.39 -31.30
C VAL A 38 45.87 -0.13 -31.17
N ASP A 39 46.93 -0.74 -31.68
CA ASP A 39 47.15 -2.17 -31.59
C ASP A 39 47.48 -2.58 -30.15
N ILE A 40 48.30 -1.81 -29.41
CA ILE A 40 48.58 -1.98 -27.97
C ILE A 40 47.29 -1.90 -27.14
N LEU A 41 46.42 -0.92 -27.40
CA LEU A 41 45.14 -0.81 -26.69
C LEU A 41 44.19 -1.98 -26.97
N LYS A 42 44.33 -2.63 -28.13
CA LYS A 42 43.53 -3.80 -28.52
C LYS A 42 44.08 -5.12 -28.01
N THR A 43 45.36 -5.18 -27.60
CA THR A 43 45.92 -6.41 -27.02
C THR A 43 45.26 -6.73 -25.69
N ASP A 44 45.43 -7.98 -25.26
CA ASP A 44 44.88 -8.44 -23.99
C ASP A 44 45.55 -7.73 -22.81
N GLU A 45 46.83 -7.36 -22.93
CA GLU A 45 47.50 -6.53 -21.92
C GLU A 45 46.93 -5.11 -21.86
N GLY A 46 46.67 -4.46 -23.00
CA GLY A 46 46.06 -3.12 -23.05
C GLY A 46 44.65 -3.11 -22.46
N LYS A 47 43.82 -4.09 -22.80
CA LYS A 47 42.49 -4.26 -22.20
C LYS A 47 42.57 -4.53 -20.70
N LYS A 48 43.50 -5.38 -20.26
CA LYS A 48 43.69 -5.71 -18.85
C LYS A 48 44.18 -4.50 -18.06
N ALA A 49 45.11 -3.72 -18.59
CA ALA A 49 45.57 -2.48 -17.96
C ALA A 49 44.42 -1.46 -17.79
N ILE A 50 43.56 -1.32 -18.80
CA ILE A 50 42.35 -0.48 -18.69
C ILE A 50 41.38 -1.04 -17.64
N GLN A 51 41.16 -2.35 -17.61
CA GLN A 51 40.32 -3.00 -16.59
C GLN A 51 40.86 -2.79 -15.17
N ASP A 52 42.17 -2.90 -14.98
CA ASP A 52 42.83 -2.69 -13.69
C ASP A 52 42.66 -1.23 -13.23
N ILE A 53 42.84 -0.27 -14.15
CA ILE A 53 42.62 1.16 -13.88
C ILE A 53 41.13 1.45 -13.60
N MET A 54 40.20 0.84 -14.33
CA MET A 54 38.75 0.98 -14.06
C MET A 54 38.32 0.29 -12.76
N ALA A 55 39.10 -0.67 -12.27
CA ALA A 55 38.87 -1.32 -10.99
C ALA A 55 39.31 -0.46 -9.81
N GLU A 56 40.16 0.56 -10.03
CA GLU A 56 40.56 1.51 -9.00
C GLU A 56 39.39 2.38 -8.55
N ASP A 57 39.20 2.50 -7.24
CA ASP A 57 38.07 3.21 -6.65
C ASP A 57 38.03 4.70 -7.03
N GLN A 58 39.20 5.32 -7.23
CA GLN A 58 39.31 6.72 -7.67
C GLN A 58 38.76 6.91 -9.10
N MET A 59 39.01 5.93 -9.98
CA MET A 59 38.48 5.97 -11.35
C MET A 59 36.99 5.65 -11.40
N LYS A 60 36.50 4.70 -10.60
CA LYS A 60 35.06 4.43 -10.46
C LYS A 60 34.30 5.66 -9.96
N GLN A 61 34.84 6.34 -8.97
CA GLN A 61 34.25 7.58 -8.45
C GLN A 61 34.19 8.65 -9.56
N GLN A 62 35.28 8.85 -10.31
CA GLN A 62 35.32 9.86 -11.36
C GLN A 62 34.41 9.52 -12.56
N LEU A 63 34.17 8.24 -12.86
CA LEU A 63 33.22 7.79 -13.88
C LEU A 63 31.75 7.94 -13.44
N VAL A 64 31.46 7.77 -12.15
CA VAL A 64 30.11 7.92 -11.56
C VAL A 64 29.75 9.39 -11.26
N MET A 65 30.72 10.30 -11.34
CA MET A 65 30.57 11.73 -10.98
C MET A 65 29.91 12.63 -12.01
N ASP A 66 29.48 12.11 -13.18
CA ASP A 66 28.56 12.88 -14.02
C ASP A 66 27.16 12.90 -13.39
N GLN A 67 27.00 13.76 -12.38
CA GLN A 67 25.74 13.94 -11.66
C GLN A 67 24.60 14.33 -12.58
N ALA A 68 24.88 15.02 -13.68
CA ALA A 68 23.85 15.38 -14.67
C ALA A 68 23.37 14.12 -15.37
N ALA A 69 24.27 13.30 -15.93
CA ALA A 69 23.89 12.04 -16.57
C ALA A 69 23.21 11.04 -15.60
N VAL A 70 23.67 10.96 -14.35
CA VAL A 70 23.05 10.11 -13.32
C VAL A 70 21.66 10.59 -12.97
N LYS A 71 21.46 11.89 -12.75
CA LYS A 71 20.14 12.47 -12.46
C LYS A 71 19.19 12.26 -13.64
N ASP A 72 19.64 12.56 -14.86
CA ASP A 72 18.83 12.45 -16.07
C ASP A 72 18.43 10.99 -16.33
N THR A 73 19.33 10.04 -16.05
CA THR A 73 19.06 8.61 -16.14
C THR A 73 18.08 8.15 -15.06
N LEU A 74 18.26 8.59 -13.81
CA LEU A 74 17.34 8.27 -12.72
C LEU A 74 15.94 8.82 -12.99
N GLU A 75 15.84 10.06 -13.46
CA GLU A 75 14.57 10.68 -13.84
C GLU A 75 13.89 9.87 -14.95
N LYS A 76 14.61 9.60 -16.05
CA LYS A 76 14.10 8.77 -17.16
C LYS A 76 13.65 7.39 -16.70
N VAL A 77 14.43 6.72 -15.86
CA VAL A 77 14.08 5.37 -15.38
C VAL A 77 12.86 5.43 -14.47
N LEU A 78 12.82 6.35 -13.51
CA LEU A 78 11.73 6.46 -12.54
C LEU A 78 10.40 6.92 -13.16
N THR A 79 10.44 7.78 -14.19
CA THR A 79 9.23 8.25 -14.88
C THR A 79 8.81 7.35 -16.05
N SER A 80 9.63 6.37 -16.43
CA SER A 80 9.30 5.44 -17.51
C SER A 80 8.42 4.29 -17.05
N GLU A 81 7.84 3.58 -18.02
CA GLU A 81 7.16 2.30 -17.80
C GLU A 81 8.07 1.24 -17.15
N GLN A 82 9.40 1.34 -17.29
CA GLN A 82 10.35 0.43 -16.64
C GLN A 82 10.38 0.68 -15.14
N GLY A 83 10.39 1.94 -14.70
CA GLY A 83 10.28 2.31 -13.29
C GLY A 83 8.95 1.86 -12.69
N LYS A 84 7.84 2.05 -13.41
CA LYS A 84 6.52 1.54 -12.98
C LYS A 84 6.51 0.02 -12.80
N LYS A 85 7.05 -0.74 -13.76
CA LYS A 85 7.17 -2.21 -13.67
C LYS A 85 8.07 -2.67 -12.53
N PHE A 86 9.16 -1.93 -12.28
CA PHE A 86 10.03 -2.17 -11.13
C PHE A 86 9.23 -2.06 -9.83
N TRP A 87 8.52 -0.96 -9.61
CA TRP A 87 7.70 -0.77 -8.41
C TRP A 87 6.60 -1.83 -8.29
N GLU A 88 5.92 -2.17 -9.38
CA GLU A 88 4.88 -3.20 -9.38
C GLU A 88 5.43 -4.57 -8.96
N THR A 89 6.66 -4.90 -9.38
CA THR A 89 7.31 -6.17 -9.03
C THR A 89 7.90 -6.14 -7.63
N ALA A 90 8.55 -5.04 -7.25
CA ALA A 90 9.17 -4.87 -5.93
C ALA A 90 8.11 -4.88 -4.82
N LEU A 91 6.96 -4.24 -5.03
CA LEU A 91 5.86 -4.23 -4.06
C LEU A 91 5.14 -5.57 -3.90
N LYS A 92 5.37 -6.53 -4.82
CA LYS A 92 4.88 -7.92 -4.66
C LYS A 92 5.76 -8.75 -3.70
N ASP A 93 6.99 -8.32 -3.42
CA ASP A 93 7.83 -8.94 -2.39
C ASP A 93 7.40 -8.43 -1.00
N PRO A 94 6.91 -9.32 -0.09
CA PRO A 94 6.47 -8.92 1.24
C PRO A 94 7.55 -8.23 2.07
N LYS A 95 8.84 -8.61 1.94
CA LYS A 95 9.92 -8.00 2.73
C LYS A 95 10.20 -6.57 2.29
N PHE A 96 10.17 -6.34 0.99
CA PHE A 96 10.31 -5.01 0.42
C PHE A 96 9.08 -4.15 0.78
N ALA A 97 7.87 -4.68 0.58
CA ALA A 97 6.63 -3.99 0.89
C ALA A 97 6.53 -3.63 2.39
N GLU A 98 6.93 -4.52 3.29
CA GLU A 98 6.98 -4.25 4.73
C GLU A 98 7.94 -3.09 5.06
N SER A 99 9.15 -3.12 4.50
CA SER A 99 10.15 -2.08 4.74
C SER A 99 9.69 -0.73 4.18
N PHE A 100 9.11 -0.75 2.99
CA PHE A 100 8.53 0.42 2.35
C PHE A 100 7.36 0.99 3.16
N ALA A 101 6.43 0.14 3.60
CA ALA A 101 5.29 0.52 4.43
C ALA A 101 5.73 1.09 5.78
N LYS A 102 6.75 0.50 6.44
CA LYS A 102 7.33 1.04 7.67
C LYS A 102 7.92 2.43 7.48
N GLY A 103 8.59 2.69 6.36
CA GLY A 103 9.09 4.01 6.01
C GLY A 103 7.98 5.05 5.84
N LEU A 104 6.84 4.64 5.27
CA LEU A 104 5.68 5.52 5.04
C LEU A 104 4.70 5.57 6.22
N GLN A 105 4.83 4.70 7.21
CA GLN A 105 3.82 4.48 8.25
C GLN A 105 3.36 5.77 8.92
N LYS A 106 4.30 6.64 9.32
CA LYS A 106 3.99 7.89 10.04
C LYS A 106 3.19 8.87 9.18
N GLU A 107 3.61 9.08 7.94
CA GLU A 107 2.90 9.99 7.03
C GLU A 107 1.58 9.39 6.55
N HIS A 108 1.52 8.07 6.36
CA HIS A 108 0.30 7.36 6.01
C HIS A 108 -0.75 7.43 7.13
N GLU A 109 -0.34 7.23 8.39
CA GLU A 109 -1.21 7.40 9.56
C GLU A 109 -1.72 8.84 9.68
N LYS A 110 -0.84 9.82 9.50
CA LYS A 110 -1.20 11.24 9.51
C LYS A 110 -2.20 11.57 8.40
N MET A 111 -2.00 11.04 7.20
CA MET A 111 -2.92 11.18 6.08
C MET A 111 -4.29 10.59 6.41
N ILE A 112 -4.36 9.35 6.90
CA ILE A 112 -5.63 8.71 7.28
C ILE A 112 -6.33 9.53 8.36
N LYS A 113 -5.63 9.99 9.41
CA LYS A 113 -6.21 10.83 10.46
C LYS A 113 -6.74 12.17 9.94
N ALA A 114 -6.10 12.74 8.93
CA ALA A 114 -6.58 13.95 8.27
C ALA A 114 -7.82 13.65 7.42
N LEU A 115 -7.79 12.58 6.62
CA LEU A 115 -8.92 12.13 5.79
C LEU A 115 -10.15 11.78 6.63
N MET A 116 -10.00 11.23 7.84
CA MET A 116 -11.15 11.00 8.74
C MET A 116 -11.90 12.29 9.12
N LYS A 117 -11.31 13.47 8.92
CA LYS A 117 -11.93 14.78 9.15
C LYS A 117 -12.40 15.44 7.85
N ASP A 118 -12.08 14.85 6.70
CA ASP A 118 -12.47 15.32 5.39
C ASP A 118 -13.91 14.87 5.07
N PRO A 119 -14.80 15.76 4.60
CA PRO A 119 -16.19 15.42 4.33
C PRO A 119 -16.37 14.32 3.28
N ASP A 120 -15.57 14.31 2.22
CA ASP A 120 -15.71 13.35 1.12
C ASP A 120 -15.29 11.95 1.60
N TYR A 121 -14.19 11.88 2.36
CA TYR A 121 -13.76 10.63 2.96
C TYR A 121 -14.72 10.13 4.04
N GLN A 122 -15.32 11.03 4.83
CA GLN A 122 -16.38 10.67 5.77
C GLN A 122 -17.59 10.09 5.05
N GLN A 123 -17.99 10.65 3.91
CA GLN A 123 -19.10 10.12 3.12
C GLN A 123 -18.80 8.69 2.65
N MET A 124 -17.60 8.44 2.11
CA MET A 124 -17.17 7.10 1.74
C MET A 124 -17.18 6.14 2.95
N MET A 125 -16.71 6.60 4.11
CA MET A 125 -16.75 5.81 5.35
C MET A 125 -18.18 5.51 5.81
N MET A 126 -19.10 6.47 5.69
CA MET A 126 -20.50 6.27 6.04
C MET A 126 -21.17 5.23 5.15
N ASP A 127 -20.79 5.18 3.87
CA ASP A 127 -21.32 4.17 2.95
C ASP A 127 -20.78 2.77 3.28
N ILE A 128 -19.53 2.66 3.75
CA ILE A 128 -18.99 1.41 4.32
C ILE A 128 -19.75 1.02 5.60
N LEU A 129 -20.05 1.97 6.48
CA LEU A 129 -20.77 1.70 7.73
C LEU A 129 -22.24 1.28 7.52
N LYS A 130 -22.82 1.55 6.35
CA LYS A 130 -24.16 1.11 5.97
C LYS A 130 -24.17 -0.27 5.30
N ASP A 131 -23.02 -0.93 5.17
CA ASP A 131 -22.96 -2.27 4.63
C ASP A 131 -23.79 -3.25 5.49
N PRO A 132 -24.48 -4.25 4.90
CA PRO A 132 -25.28 -5.22 5.65
C PRO A 132 -24.53 -5.96 6.77
N GLU A 133 -23.21 -6.17 6.66
CA GLU A 133 -22.42 -6.76 7.73
C GLU A 133 -22.30 -5.83 8.94
N MET A 134 -22.11 -4.53 8.69
CA MET A 134 -22.07 -3.50 9.72
C MET A 134 -23.45 -3.31 10.36
N GLU A 135 -24.52 -3.38 9.57
CA GLU A 135 -25.89 -3.36 10.09
C GLU A 135 -26.15 -4.54 11.04
N LYS A 136 -25.73 -5.75 10.66
CA LYS A 136 -25.85 -6.93 11.55
C LYS A 136 -25.09 -6.74 12.85
N ALA A 137 -23.84 -6.26 12.79
CA ALA A 137 -23.04 -5.96 13.99
C ALA A 137 -23.74 -4.92 14.87
N MET A 138 -24.33 -3.88 14.28
CA MET A 138 -25.10 -2.87 15.02
C MET A 138 -26.36 -3.47 15.66
N ILE A 139 -27.10 -4.34 14.97
CA ILE A 139 -28.27 -5.05 15.52
C ILE A 139 -27.87 -5.94 16.69
N GLU A 140 -26.73 -6.61 16.63
CA GLU A 140 -26.20 -7.41 17.75
C GLU A 140 -25.91 -6.54 18.97
N VAL A 141 -25.30 -5.36 18.78
CA VAL A 141 -25.07 -4.38 19.84
C VAL A 141 -26.40 -3.89 20.44
N VAL A 142 -27.40 -3.56 19.62
CA VAL A 142 -28.73 -3.13 20.10
C VAL A 142 -29.45 -4.24 20.87
N LYS A 143 -29.22 -5.51 20.50
CA LYS A 143 -29.80 -6.66 21.20
C LYS A 143 -28.99 -7.09 22.43
N SER A 144 -27.81 -6.49 22.66
CA SER A 144 -26.92 -6.86 23.76
C SER A 144 -27.55 -6.58 25.12
N LYS A 145 -27.05 -7.24 26.17
CA LYS A 145 -27.59 -7.06 27.53
C LYS A 145 -27.36 -5.64 28.03
N GLU A 146 -26.24 -5.05 27.66
CA GLU A 146 -25.83 -3.68 28.01
C GLU A 146 -26.82 -2.67 27.41
N PHE A 147 -27.12 -2.80 26.12
CA PHE A 147 -28.08 -1.89 25.47
C PHE A 147 -29.52 -2.13 25.95
N ARG A 148 -29.90 -3.37 26.26
CA ARG A 148 -31.22 -3.68 26.84
C ARG A 148 -31.49 -2.97 28.15
N GLN A 149 -30.49 -2.78 29.02
CA GLN A 149 -30.66 -2.02 30.26
C GLN A 149 -31.01 -0.56 29.97
N HIS A 150 -30.32 0.05 29.00
CA HIS A 150 -30.63 1.41 28.54
C HIS A 150 -32.04 1.48 27.93
N LEU A 151 -32.38 0.51 27.07
CA LEU A 151 -33.70 0.40 26.47
C LEU A 151 -34.80 0.25 27.51
N GLN A 152 -34.61 -0.61 28.52
CA GLN A 152 -35.55 -0.79 29.62
C GLN A 152 -35.76 0.51 30.39
N LYS A 153 -34.69 1.26 30.66
CA LYS A 153 -34.78 2.57 31.31
C LYS A 153 -35.61 3.55 30.48
N VAL A 154 -35.31 3.70 29.19
CA VAL A 154 -36.05 4.58 28.27
C VAL A 154 -37.52 4.19 28.18
N VAL A 155 -37.82 2.89 28.07
CA VAL A 155 -39.21 2.38 28.06
C VAL A 155 -39.92 2.71 29.37
N THR A 156 -39.25 2.51 30.51
CA THR A 156 -39.82 2.80 31.82
C THR A 156 -40.10 4.29 31.99
N GLU A 157 -39.16 5.16 31.61
CA GLU A 157 -39.33 6.62 31.63
C GLU A 157 -40.46 7.07 30.70
N THR A 158 -40.58 6.47 29.52
CA THR A 158 -41.64 6.77 28.55
C THR A 158 -43.01 6.41 29.11
N LEU A 159 -43.16 5.20 29.68
CA LEU A 159 -44.40 4.74 30.31
C LEU A 159 -44.79 5.57 31.53
N ASN A 160 -43.79 6.05 32.28
CA ASN A 160 -44.01 6.91 33.43
C ASN A 160 -44.25 8.39 33.07
N SER A 161 -44.16 8.76 31.79
CA SER A 161 -44.47 10.13 31.40
C SER A 161 -45.97 10.40 31.58
N PRO A 162 -46.38 11.60 32.07
CA PRO A 162 -47.78 11.93 32.30
C PRO A 162 -48.67 11.72 31.08
N LEU A 163 -48.12 11.98 29.88
CA LEU A 163 -48.83 11.80 28.62
C LEU A 163 -49.14 10.33 28.33
N TYR A 164 -48.18 9.43 28.57
CA TYR A 164 -48.39 8.00 28.39
C TYR A 164 -49.24 7.39 29.51
N GLN A 165 -49.05 7.83 30.76
CA GLN A 165 -49.91 7.41 31.88
C GLN A 165 -51.38 7.78 31.62
N ALA A 166 -51.65 9.00 31.14
CA ALA A 166 -53.00 9.42 30.77
C ALA A 166 -53.58 8.58 29.62
N LYS A 167 -52.78 8.26 28.58
CA LYS A 167 -53.21 7.37 27.50
C LYS A 167 -53.49 5.95 27.98
N ILE A 168 -52.68 5.42 28.89
CA ILE A 168 -52.89 4.11 29.49
C ILE A 168 -54.18 4.11 30.31
N GLN A 169 -54.42 5.15 31.11
CA GLN A 169 -55.66 5.31 31.87
C GLN A 169 -56.88 5.39 30.94
N ASP A 170 -56.84 6.22 29.89
CA ASP A 170 -57.92 6.33 28.90
C ASP A 170 -58.20 4.99 28.19
N MET A 171 -57.16 4.23 27.83
CA MET A 171 -57.32 2.88 27.28
C MET A 171 -57.95 1.90 28.28
N LEU A 172 -57.55 1.95 29.55
CA LEU A 172 -58.12 1.10 30.59
C LEU A 172 -59.59 1.43 30.86
N THR A 173 -59.96 2.72 30.86
CA THR A 173 -61.35 3.16 30.97
C THR A 173 -62.19 2.67 29.80
N LYS A 174 -61.73 2.85 28.56
CA LYS A 174 -62.42 2.33 27.37
C LYS A 174 -62.55 0.82 27.36
N ALA A 175 -61.53 0.10 27.81
CA ALA A 175 -61.58 -1.35 27.93
C ALA A 175 -62.64 -1.78 28.96
N ALA A 176 -62.70 -1.12 30.12
CA ALA A 176 -63.72 -1.38 31.14
C ALA A 176 -65.14 -1.09 30.63
N GLU A 177 -65.35 0.03 29.93
CA GLU A 177 -66.63 0.37 29.29
C GLU A 177 -67.03 -0.68 28.25
N SER A 178 -66.09 -1.16 27.43
CA SER A 178 -66.35 -2.22 26.44
C SER A 178 -66.69 -3.57 27.07
N LEU A 179 -66.08 -3.90 28.22
CA LEU A 179 -66.39 -5.11 28.97
C LEU A 179 -67.75 -5.01 29.66
N GLN A 180 -68.14 -3.83 30.17
CA GLN A 180 -69.49 -3.60 30.69
C GLN A 180 -70.55 -3.67 29.60
N GLN A 181 -70.30 -3.08 28.42
CA GLN A 181 -71.21 -3.20 27.27
C GLN A 181 -71.27 -4.63 26.70
N GLY A 182 -70.19 -5.40 26.82
CA GLY A 182 -70.16 -6.83 26.50
C GLY A 182 -70.90 -7.70 27.51
N ALA A 183 -70.82 -7.35 28.80
CA ALA A 183 -71.53 -8.02 29.89
C ALA A 183 -73.04 -7.69 29.89
N GLU A 184 -73.45 -6.48 29.54
CA GLU A 184 -74.86 -6.13 29.34
C GLU A 184 -75.48 -6.86 28.13
N LYS A 185 -74.69 -7.24 27.12
CA LYS A 185 -75.14 -8.10 26.01
C LYS A 185 -75.16 -9.61 26.32
N GLN A 186 -74.60 -10.05 27.45
CA GLN A 186 -74.68 -11.44 27.92
C GLN A 186 -75.56 -11.61 29.17
N GLY A 187 -76.07 -10.52 29.74
CA GLY A 187 -76.94 -10.52 30.93
C GLY A 187 -78.44 -10.49 30.65
N GLU A 188 -78.88 -10.23 29.41
CA GLU A 188 -80.28 -10.32 28.99
C GLU A 188 -80.49 -11.54 28.08
N GLY A 189 -80.56 -12.73 28.68
CA GLY A 189 -80.85 -13.91 27.90
C GLY A 189 -80.78 -15.24 28.63
N GLU A 190 -81.16 -15.33 29.90
CA GLU A 190 -81.43 -16.64 30.51
C GLU A 190 -82.42 -16.52 31.68
N GLY A 191 -83.70 -16.62 31.33
CA GLY A 191 -84.82 -16.72 32.23
C GLY A 191 -86.02 -17.31 31.48
N GLU A 192 -86.28 -18.59 31.75
CA GLU A 192 -87.47 -19.39 31.40
C GLU A 192 -87.55 -20.02 30.00
N GLY A 193 -87.44 -21.36 30.00
CA GLY A 193 -87.62 -22.26 28.86
C GLY A 193 -87.47 -23.71 29.30
N GLU A 194 -88.45 -24.19 30.05
CA GLU A 194 -88.62 -25.56 30.53
C GLU A 194 -88.81 -26.57 29.38
N GLY A 195 -88.14 -27.73 29.48
CA GLY A 195 -88.63 -29.01 28.96
C GLY A 195 -88.15 -29.47 27.57
N GLY A 196 -87.54 -30.65 27.51
CA GLY A 196 -87.39 -31.41 26.27
C GLY A 196 -86.26 -32.43 26.27
N GLU A 197 -86.59 -33.67 26.56
CA GLU A 197 -85.77 -34.90 26.49
C GLU A 197 -85.15 -35.18 25.10
N GLY A 198 -84.14 -36.06 25.08
CA GLY A 198 -83.69 -36.78 23.86
C GLY A 198 -82.18 -36.76 23.69
N GLU A 199 -81.42 -37.59 24.40
CA GLU A 199 -80.91 -38.91 23.94
C GLU A 199 -79.80 -38.86 22.87
N GLU A 200 -78.67 -39.47 23.25
CA GLU A 200 -77.77 -40.30 22.44
C GLU A 200 -76.93 -39.70 21.29
N SER A 201 -75.62 -39.69 21.56
CA SER A 201 -74.64 -40.61 20.94
C SER A 201 -73.49 -39.99 20.15
N ASP A 202 -72.32 -40.62 20.36
CA ASP A 202 -71.18 -40.76 19.47
C ASP A 202 -70.33 -39.50 19.22
N GLY A 203 -69.02 -39.45 19.42
CA GLY A 203 -68.01 -40.50 19.47
C GLY A 203 -66.74 -39.96 18.79
N GLY A 204 -65.56 -40.30 19.33
CA GLY A 204 -64.27 -40.27 18.62
C GLY A 204 -63.60 -38.88 18.43
N ASN A 205 -62.52 -38.56 19.14
CA ASN A 205 -61.13 -39.02 18.97
C ASN A 205 -60.29 -38.16 17.98
N GLN A 206 -58.99 -38.10 18.32
CA GLN A 206 -57.81 -37.81 17.48
C GLN A 206 -57.35 -36.34 17.43
N GLN A 207 -56.29 -35.92 18.12
CA GLN A 207 -54.87 -36.35 18.17
C GLN A 207 -54.03 -35.90 16.96
N GLY A 208 -52.90 -35.25 17.29
CA GLY A 208 -51.71 -35.08 16.45
C GLY A 208 -51.66 -33.70 15.77
N GLY A 209 -50.57 -32.94 15.78
CA GLY A 209 -49.17 -33.24 16.08
C GLY A 209 -48.28 -32.59 15.00
N GLY A 210 -47.10 -32.12 15.39
CA GLY A 210 -45.95 -31.95 14.49
C GLY A 210 -45.78 -30.56 13.87
N GLY A 211 -44.62 -29.95 14.15
CA GLY A 211 -44.12 -28.72 13.57
C GLY A 211 -43.18 -28.01 14.52
#